data_AF-A0A8E2H513-F1
#
_entry.id   AF-A0A8E2H513-F1
#
_cell.length_a   1.000
_cell.length_b   1.000
_cell.length_c   1.000
_cell.angle_alpha   90.00
_cell.angle_beta   90.00
_cell.angle_gamma   90.00
#
_symmetry.space_group_name_H-M   'P 1'
#
loop_
_entity.id
_entity.type
_entity.pdbx_description
1 polymer ?
#
loop_
_entity_poly.entity_id
_entity_poly.type
_entity_poly.pdbx_seq_one_letter_code
_entity_poly.pdbx_strand_id
1 'polypeptide(L)' 'MFLDTRDPWPPPDPWSPPPRRDRPELGKRREGVMLSLVGINLLLLFIAPIAGITFFDIALALWQRF' A
#
# COMPACT_ATOMS: atom_id res chain seq x y z
N MET A 1 18.35 -45.45 30.17
CA MET A 1 19.08 -44.43 30.95
C MET A 1 18.04 -43.55 31.62
N PHE A 2 18.15 -43.32 32.93
CA PHE A 2 17.34 -42.32 33.63
C PHE A 2 17.93 -40.94 33.31
N LEU A 3 17.09 -39.98 32.91
CA LEU A 3 17.50 -38.59 32.71
C LEU A 3 17.75 -37.97 34.09
N ASP A 4 19.00 -37.59 34.36
CA ASP A 4 19.40 -36.93 35.60
C ASP A 4 18.85 -35.49 35.57
N THR A 5 17.73 -35.24 36.25
CA THR A 5 17.04 -33.93 36.26
C THR A 5 17.76 -32.88 37.11
N ARG A 6 18.98 -33.19 37.55
CA ARG A 6 19.83 -32.31 38.37
C ARG A 6 20.57 -31.26 37.53
N ASP A 7 20.69 -31.47 36.23
CA ASP A 7 21.20 -30.45 35.32
C ASP A 7 20.04 -29.57 34.85
N PRO A 8 19.91 -28.33 35.36
CA PRO A 8 18.95 -27.39 34.81
C PRO A 8 19.31 -27.15 33.34
N TRP A 9 18.33 -27.38 32.46
CA TRP A 9 18.46 -27.07 31.04
C TRP A 9 18.91 -25.61 30.89
N PRO A 10 19.91 -25.31 30.04
CA PRO A 10 20.34 -23.94 29.85
C PRO A 10 19.15 -23.06 29.43
N PRO A 11 19.04 -21.85 29.96
CA PRO A 11 17.94 -20.96 29.62
C PRO A 11 17.92 -20.75 28.10
N PRO A 12 16.73 -20.71 27.46
CA PRO A 12 16.64 -20.44 26.05
C PRO A 12 17.26 -19.08 25.72
N ASP A 13 17.96 -19.00 24.59
CA ASP A 13 18.55 -17.76 24.13
C ASP A 13 17.48 -16.65 24.10
N PRO A 14 17.82 -15.42 24.55
CA PRO A 14 16.91 -14.29 24.46
C PRO A 14 16.44 -14.09 23.02
N TRP A 15 15.12 -14.01 22.83
CA TRP A 15 14.57 -13.67 21.52
C TRP A 15 15.12 -12.30 21.08
N SER A 16 15.81 -12.29 19.95
CA SER A 16 16.21 -11.06 19.27
C SER A 16 15.29 -10.83 18.07
N PRO A 17 14.64 -9.65 17.96
CA PRO A 17 13.92 -9.32 16.76
C PRO A 17 14.90 -9.35 15.57
N PRO A 18 14.51 -9.93 14.42
CA PRO A 18 15.35 -9.84 13.24
C PRO A 18 15.65 -8.37 12.95
N PRO A 19 16.86 -8.03 12.47
CA PRO A 19 17.19 -6.66 12.11
C PRO A 19 16.09 -6.14 11.19
N ARG A 20 15.53 -4.97 11.54
CA ARG A 20 14.52 -4.31 10.71
C ARG A 20 15.16 -4.16 9.34
N ARG A 21 14.73 -4.97 8.38
CA ARG A 21 15.04 -4.70 6.97
C ARG A 21 14.46 -3.34 6.72
N ASP A 22 15.34 -2.35 6.54
CA ASP A 22 14.96 -1.01 6.14
C ASP A 22 13.96 -1.19 5.00
N ARG A 23 12.69 -0.85 5.27
CA ARG A 23 11.65 -1.01 4.26
C ARG A 23 12.15 -0.22 3.06
N PRO A 24 12.10 -0.77 1.84
CA PRO A 24 12.57 -0.03 0.67
C PRO A 24 11.78 1.28 0.61
N GLU A 25 12.44 2.38 1.01
CA GLU A 25 11.83 3.69 1.02
C GLU A 25 11.57 4.05 -0.44
N LEU A 26 10.31 4.31 -0.77
CA LEU A 26 9.96 4.82 -2.08
C LEU A 26 10.68 6.15 -2.25
N GLY A 27 11.72 6.19 -3.08
CA GLY A 27 12.42 7.44 -3.37
C GLY A 27 11.41 8.50 -3.77
N LYS A 28 11.61 9.76 -3.36
CA LYS A 28 10.66 10.89 -3.43
C LYS A 28 9.85 11.00 -4.74
N ARG A 29 10.43 10.63 -5.89
CA ARG A 29 9.75 10.60 -7.19
C ARG A 29 8.68 9.52 -7.30
N ARG A 30 8.93 8.32 -6.75
CA ARG A 30 7.99 7.18 -6.74
C ARG A 30 6.83 7.45 -5.79
N GLU A 31 7.08 8.11 -4.67
CA GLU A 31 6.04 8.55 -3.74
C GLU A 31 5.03 9.48 -4.41
N GLY A 32 5.49 10.49 -5.17
CA GLY A 32 4.60 11.40 -5.90
C GLY A 32 3.75 10.71 -6.98
N VAL A 33 4.32 9.73 -7.69
CA VAL A 33 3.57 8.91 -8.68
C VAL A 33 2.52 8.06 -7.99
N MET A 34 2.88 7.45 -6.85
CA MET A 34 1.96 6.60 -6.10
C MET A 34 0.81 7.41 -5.50
N LEU A 35 1.09 8.60 -4.96
CA LEU A 35 0.07 9.53 -4.46
C LEU A 35 -0.85 10.02 -5.59
N SER A 36 -0.28 10.31 -6.76
CA SER A 36 -1.06 10.70 -7.96
C SER A 36 -2.00 9.58 -8.40
N LEU A 37 -1.53 8.33 -8.45
CA LEU A 37 -2.34 7.17 -8.83
C LEU A 37 -3.51 6.96 -7.87
N VAL A 38 -3.28 7.05 -6.56
CA VAL A 38 -4.33 6.95 -5.55
C VAL A 38 -5.33 8.08 -5.70
N GLY A 39 -4.86 9.32 -5.88
CA GLY A 39 -5.74 10.49 -6.06
C GLY A 39 -6.62 10.39 -7.31
N ILE A 40 -6.05 9.97 -8.45
CA ILE A 40 -6.80 9.75 -9.69
C ILE A 40 -7.82 8.62 -9.51
N ASN A 41 -7.45 7.51 -8.88
CA ASN A 41 -8.37 6.39 -8.68
C ASN A 41 -9.56 6.78 -7.79
N LEU A 42 -9.32 7.57 -6.75
CA LEU A 42 -10.39 8.13 -5.91
C LEU A 42 -11.26 9.11 -6.71
N LEU A 43 -10.68 9.97 -7.55
CA LEU A 43 -11.45 10.87 -8.41
C LEU A 43 -12.33 10.09 -9.40
N LEU A 44 -11.77 9.05 -10.02
CA LEU A 44 -12.50 8.15 -10.91
C LEU A 44 -13.61 7.39 -10.16
N LEU A 45 -13.42 7.05 -8.89
CA LEU A 45 -14.46 6.48 -8.04
C LEU A 45 -15.64 7.44 -7.82
N PHE A 46 -15.50 8.76 -8.02
CA PHE A 46 -16.64 9.68 -8.00
C PHE A 46 -17.30 9.83 -9.38
N ILE A 47 -16.53 9.67 -10.46
CA ILE A 47 -17.02 9.74 -11.84
C ILE A 47 -17.77 8.46 -12.23
N ALA A 48 -17.22 7.30 -11.87
CA ALA A 48 -17.68 5.97 -12.28
C ALA A 48 -19.06 5.56 -11.74
N PRO A 49 -19.48 5.88 -10.49
CA PRO A 49 -20.77 5.42 -9.96
C PRO A 49 -21.96 6.35 -10.25
N ILE A 50 -21.79 7.54 -10.85
CA ILE A 50 -22.88 8.52 -10.96
C ILE A 50 -23.13 9.01 -12.39
N ALA A 51 -22.12 9.07 -13.27
CA ALA A 51 -22.25 9.86 -14.51
C ALA A 51 -21.52 9.29 -15.75
N GLY A 52 -21.44 7.96 -15.88
CA GLY A 52 -20.64 7.32 -16.94
C GLY A 52 -21.01 7.69 -18.38
N ILE A 53 -22.24 8.17 -18.65
CA ILE A 53 -22.70 8.57 -19.99
C ILE A 53 -22.83 10.10 -20.08
N THR A 54 -23.45 10.72 -19.07
CA THR A 54 -23.71 12.16 -19.03
C THR A 54 -22.43 13.01 -19.00
N PHE A 55 -21.36 12.54 -18.35
CA PHE A 55 -20.10 13.30 -18.31
C PHE A 55 -19.39 13.30 -19.67
N PHE A 56 -19.45 12.20 -20.40
CA PHE A 56 -18.94 12.12 -21.76
C PHE A 56 -19.76 12.99 -22.72
N ASP A 57 -21.09 12.99 -22.60
CA ASP A 57 -21.96 13.87 -23.39
C ASP A 57 -21.63 15.35 -23.17
N ILE A 58 -21.43 15.77 -21.92
CA ILE A 58 -21.08 17.15 -21.57
C ILE A 58 -19.67 17.50 -22.10
N ALA A 59 -18.69 16.61 -21.94
CA ALA A 59 -17.35 16.83 -22.45
C ALA A 59 -17.31 16.93 -23.98
N LEU A 60 -18.05 16.06 -24.69
CA LEU A 60 -18.18 16.11 -26.14
C LEU A 60 -18.86 17.40 -26.59
N ALA A 61 -19.92 17.82 -25.90
CA ALA A 61 -20.65 19.05 -26.20
C ALA A 61 -19.80 20.30 -26.00
N LEU A 62 -18.94 20.34 -24.98
CA LEU A 62 -17.97 21.42 -24.75
C LEU A 62 -16.85 21.42 -25.80
N TRP A 63 -16.36 20.24 -26.21
CA TRP A 63 -15.32 20.11 -27.23
C TRP A 63 -15.79 20.54 -28.62
N GLN A 64 -17.06 20.28 -28.98
CA GLN A 64 -17.64 20.73 -30.26
C GLN A 64 -18.00 22.22 -30.29
N ARG A 65 -17.98 22.89 -29.14
CA ARG A 65 -18.38 24.30 -28.99
C ARG A 65 -17.19 25.27 -29.05
N PHE A 66 -15.97 24.77 -28.91
CA PHE A 66 -14.73 25.51 -29.18
C PHE A 66 -14.19 25.16 -30.57
#